data_AF-A0A368GXI4-F1
#
_entry.id   AF-A0A368GXI4-F1
#
_cell.length_a   1.000
_cell.length_b   1.000
_cell.length_c   1.000
_cell.angle_alpha   90.00
_cell.angle_beta   90.00
_cell.angle_gamma   90.00
#
_symmetry.space_group_name_H-M   'P 1'
#
loop_
_entity.id
_entity.type
_entity.pdbx_description
1 polymer ?
#
loop_
_entity_poly.entity_id
_entity_poly.type
_entity_poly.pdbx_seq_one_letter_code
_entity_poly.pdbx_strand_id
1 'polypeptide(L)'
;MGGAVVVLAGAFRQTLPVIPRSTPADELNACLKASYLRGHVHKMTLTTNMRVHLQGDVSAQSFAQQLLQLCDSKLPVDPDTDLVSFPSDFCTTVASLEELISNVFPDISNNFESHQWLCDRAIPAPMNDSVNNINIQIQNQLPGSASTYESIDTVVDIEQAVLYPTEFLNSLEPPGMPPHRLVLKVGSPIML
;
A
#
# COMPACT_ATOMS: atom_id res chain seq x y z
N MET A 1 4.63 29.61 13.31
CA MET A 1 3.46 28.91 13.89
C MET A 1 2.99 29.74 15.07
N GLY A 2 1.83 30.41 14.98
CA GLY A 2 1.38 31.41 15.95
C GLY A 2 1.13 30.87 17.37
N GLY A 3 2.19 30.47 18.08
CA GLY A 3 2.15 29.89 19.43
C GLY A 3 1.88 28.38 19.50
N ALA A 4 1.50 27.73 18.40
CA ALA A 4 1.19 26.29 18.39
C ALA A 4 2.45 25.42 18.48
N VAL A 5 2.41 24.41 19.36
CA VAL A 5 3.38 23.32 19.40
C VAL A 5 2.98 22.25 18.39
N VAL A 6 3.90 21.87 17.49
CA VAL A 6 3.68 20.83 16.49
C VAL A 6 4.61 19.67 16.72
N VAL A 7 4.03 18.47 16.82
CA VAL A 7 4.75 17.21 16.92
C VAL A 7 4.67 16.51 15.57
N LEU A 8 5.82 16.21 14.97
CA LEU A 8 5.94 15.50 13.71
C LEU A 8 6.50 14.11 14.00
N ALA A 9 5.85 13.07 13.46
CA ALA A 9 6.30 11.69 13.57
C ALA A 9 6.30 11.04 12.18
N GLY A 10 7.34 10.25 11.91
CA GLY A 10 7.49 9.56 10.63
C GLY A 10 8.90 9.00 10.46
N ALA A 11 9.12 8.23 9.40
CA ALA A 11 10.41 7.66 9.07
C ALA A 11 10.82 8.06 7.65
N PHE A 12 11.89 8.86 7.51
CA PHE A 12 12.40 9.30 6.20
C PHE A 12 13.04 8.19 5.35
N ARG A 13 13.05 6.96 5.85
CA ARG A 13 13.45 5.77 5.07
C ARG A 13 12.24 5.09 4.42
N GLN A 14 11.03 5.58 4.68
CA GLN A 14 9.79 5.11 4.05
C GLN A 14 9.52 5.91 2.76
N THR A 15 8.31 5.76 2.21
CA THR A 15 7.88 6.37 0.96
C THR A 15 8.01 7.90 0.97
N LEU A 16 8.41 8.44 -0.18
CA LEU A 16 8.44 9.89 -0.41
C LEU A 16 7.01 10.44 -0.63
N PRO A 17 6.81 11.76 -0.51
CA PRO A 17 5.54 12.38 -0.86
C PRO A 17 5.16 12.08 -2.31
N VAL A 18 3.92 11.65 -2.54
CA VAL A 18 3.39 11.43 -3.89
C VAL A 18 2.97 12.77 -4.48
N ILE A 19 3.63 13.19 -5.56
CA ILE A 19 3.31 14.42 -6.28
C ILE A 19 2.98 14.04 -7.73
N PRO A 20 1.74 14.23 -8.20
CA PRO A 20 1.41 13.86 -9.58
C PRO A 20 2.25 14.65 -10.59
N ARG A 21 2.88 13.94 -11.52
CA ARG A 21 3.73 14.51 -12.59
C ARG A 21 4.97 15.26 -12.06
N SER A 22 5.50 14.85 -10.90
CA SER A 22 6.76 15.37 -10.35
C SER A 22 8.00 14.76 -10.99
N THR A 23 9.11 15.47 -10.81
CA THR A 23 10.45 14.91 -10.90
C THR A 23 10.91 14.37 -9.52
N PRO A 24 11.93 13.51 -9.46
CA PRO A 24 12.53 13.11 -8.19
C PRO A 24 13.01 14.29 -7.33
N ALA A 25 13.44 15.39 -7.97
CA ALA A 25 13.85 16.59 -7.25
C ALA A 25 12.66 17.28 -6.55
N ASP A 26 11.48 17.30 -7.18
CA ASP A 26 10.28 17.90 -6.58
C ASP A 26 9.83 17.11 -5.35
N GLU A 27 9.88 15.77 -5.40
CA GLU A 27 9.55 14.90 -4.27
C GLU A 27 10.50 15.11 -3.08
N LEU A 28 11.81 15.22 -3.36
CA LEU A 28 12.81 15.53 -2.34
C LEU A 28 12.60 16.93 -1.75
N ASN A 29 12.26 17.92 -2.58
CA ASN A 29 12.00 19.30 -2.14
C ASN A 29 10.72 19.42 -1.31
N ALA A 30 9.74 18.55 -1.52
CA ALA A 30 8.53 18.48 -0.70
C ALA A 30 8.76 17.82 0.67
N CYS A 31 9.86 17.10 0.86
CA CYS A 31 10.17 16.50 2.15
C CYS A 31 10.47 17.57 3.22
N LEU A 32 10.08 17.30 4.47
CA LEU A 32 10.44 18.16 5.62
C LEU A 32 11.95 18.42 5.71
N LYS A 33 12.77 17.48 5.21
CA LYS A 33 14.23 17.61 5.14
C LYS A 33 14.71 18.79 4.29
N ALA A 34 13.94 19.21 3.29
CA ALA A 34 14.23 20.36 2.42
C ALA A 34 13.51 21.64 2.88
N SER A 35 12.58 21.55 3.84
CA SER A 35 11.84 22.69 4.37
C SER A 35 12.73 23.64 5.19
N TYR A 36 12.49 24.95 5.07
CA TYR A 36 13.08 25.98 5.93
C TYR A 36 12.75 25.77 7.42
N LEU A 37 11.66 25.07 7.72
CA LEU A 37 11.26 24.75 9.09
C LEU A 37 12.20 23.74 9.75
N ARG A 38 12.98 22.97 8.99
CA ARG A 38 13.89 21.95 9.51
C ARG A 38 14.83 22.48 10.59
N GLY A 39 15.36 23.70 10.42
CA GLY A 39 16.26 24.34 11.39
C GLY A 39 15.59 24.66 12.73
N HIS A 40 14.26 24.69 12.78
CA HIS A 40 13.45 24.97 13.95
C HIS A 40 12.87 23.70 14.59
N VAL A 41 13.08 22.53 13.98
CA VAL A 41 12.58 21.24 14.48
C VAL A 41 13.59 20.64 15.46
N HIS A 42 13.15 20.40 16.69
CA HIS A 42 13.90 19.57 17.63
C HIS A 42 13.75 18.09 17.27
N LYS A 43 14.86 17.42 16.92
CA LYS A 43 14.84 16.02 16.49
C LYS A 43 14.99 15.08 17.67
N MET A 44 14.00 14.20 17.85
CA MET A 44 14.09 13.03 18.73
C MET A 44 14.10 11.75 17.86
N THR A 45 14.80 10.71 18.30
CA THR A 45 14.92 9.44 17.56
C THR A 45 14.54 8.27 18.45
N LEU A 46 13.66 7.40 17.95
CA LEU A 46 13.33 6.14 18.60
C LEU A 46 14.32 5.06 18.15
N THR A 47 14.81 4.25 19.08
CA THR A 47 15.85 3.23 18.83
C THR A 47 15.36 1.79 19.03
N THR A 48 14.25 1.61 19.74
CA THR A 48 13.69 0.28 20.04
C THR A 48 12.60 -0.11 19.05
N ASN A 49 12.77 -1.24 18.35
CA ASN A 49 11.71 -1.82 17.53
C ASN A 49 10.71 -2.56 18.42
N MET A 50 9.63 -1.88 18.79
CA MET A 50 8.59 -2.43 19.66
C MET A 50 7.83 -3.63 19.04
N ARG A 51 7.73 -3.71 17.70
CA ARG A 51 7.05 -4.86 17.04
C ARG A 51 7.78 -6.16 17.34
N VAL A 52 9.11 -6.14 17.24
CA VAL A 52 9.97 -7.29 17.59
C VAL A 52 10.02 -7.50 19.11
N HIS A 53 10.21 -6.41 19.87
CA HIS A 53 10.40 -6.48 21.32
C HIS A 53 9.19 -7.10 22.05
N LEU A 54 7.96 -6.77 21.63
CA LEU A 54 6.74 -7.27 22.26
C LEU A 54 6.45 -8.74 21.92
N GLN A 55 6.86 -9.21 20.75
CA GLN A 55 6.60 -10.58 20.30
C GLN A 55 7.69 -11.56 20.74
N GLY A 56 8.91 -11.09 21.04
CA GLY A 56 10.02 -11.94 21.48
C GLY A 56 10.52 -12.92 20.42
N ASP A 57 10.13 -12.73 19.17
CA ASP A 57 10.46 -13.61 18.05
C ASP A 57 11.87 -13.30 17.50
N VAL A 58 12.78 -14.26 17.66
CA VAL A 58 14.17 -14.17 17.19
C VAL A 58 14.23 -14.05 15.67
N SER A 59 13.31 -14.70 14.94
CA SER A 59 13.26 -14.61 13.47
C SER A 59 12.85 -13.22 13.02
N ALA A 60 11.84 -12.63 13.67
CA ALA A 60 11.42 -11.24 13.43
C ALA A 60 12.55 -10.24 13.75
N GLN A 61 13.38 -10.51 14.76
CA GLN A 61 14.55 -9.71 15.06
C GLN A 61 15.60 -9.76 13.94
N SER A 62 15.90 -10.95 13.42
CA SER A 62 16.83 -11.11 12.29
C SER A 62 16.34 -10.36 11.06
N PHE A 63 15.07 -10.58 10.70
CA PHE A 63 14.43 -9.90 9.56
C PHE A 63 14.44 -8.37 9.71
N ALA A 64 14.14 -7.86 10.90
CA ALA A 64 14.19 -6.42 11.17
C ALA A 64 15.60 -5.83 10.98
N GLN A 65 16.66 -6.57 11.31
CA GLN A 65 18.03 -6.14 11.07
C GLN A 65 18.38 -6.12 9.58
N GLN A 66 17.95 -7.13 8.83
CA GLN A 66 18.12 -7.16 7.37
C GLN A 66 17.39 -5.99 6.70
N LEU A 67 16.15 -5.70 7.10
CA LEU A 67 15.41 -4.51 6.64
C LEU A 67 16.13 -3.20 6.95
N LEU A 68 16.72 -3.07 8.14
CA LEU A 68 17.51 -1.88 8.49
C LEU A 68 18.76 -1.74 7.61
N GLN A 69 19.45 -2.83 7.29
CA GLN A 69 20.60 -2.82 6.39
C GLN A 69 20.21 -2.39 4.97
N LEU A 70 19.07 -2.88 4.46
CA LEU A 70 18.51 -2.47 3.18
C LEU A 70 18.21 -0.95 3.18
N CYS A 71 17.47 -0.47 4.19
CA CYS A 71 17.09 0.95 4.27
C CYS A 71 18.27 1.90 4.55
N ASP A 72 19.38 1.40 5.05
CA ASP A 72 20.64 2.15 5.23
C ASP A 72 21.58 2.03 4.03
N SER A 73 21.15 1.40 2.93
CA SER A 73 21.96 1.17 1.73
C SER A 73 23.28 0.45 2.05
N LYS A 74 23.24 -0.49 3.01
CA LYS A 74 24.40 -1.30 3.43
C LYS A 74 24.51 -2.64 2.73
N LEU A 75 23.47 -3.03 1.98
CA LEU A 75 23.50 -4.25 1.18
C LEU A 75 24.37 -4.05 -0.08
N PRO A 76 25.04 -5.10 -0.58
CA PRO A 76 25.80 -5.04 -1.81
C PRO A 76 24.92 -4.61 -2.99
N VAL A 77 25.43 -3.66 -3.77
CA VAL A 77 24.85 -3.22 -5.04
C VAL A 77 25.75 -3.73 -6.15
N ASP A 78 25.14 -4.40 -7.12
CA ASP A 78 25.82 -4.83 -8.33
C ASP A 78 26.21 -3.59 -9.17
N PRO A 79 27.51 -3.39 -9.49
CA PRO A 79 27.98 -2.17 -10.14
C PRO A 79 27.56 -2.04 -11.61
N ASP A 80 27.16 -3.13 -12.26
CA ASP A 80 26.78 -3.15 -13.67
C ASP A 80 25.27 -2.93 -13.85
N THR A 81 24.46 -3.38 -12.88
CA THR A 81 22.99 -3.33 -12.95
C THR A 81 22.35 -2.33 -11.99
N ASP A 82 23.11 -1.81 -11.02
CA ASP A 82 22.62 -0.96 -9.91
C ASP A 82 21.53 -1.65 -9.05
N LEU A 83 21.49 -2.99 -9.08
CA LEU A 83 20.52 -3.80 -8.33
C LEU A 83 21.09 -4.21 -6.97
N VAL A 84 20.23 -4.17 -5.96
CA VAL A 84 20.54 -4.68 -4.62
C VAL A 84 20.31 -6.19 -4.59
N SER A 85 21.30 -6.94 -4.10
CA SER A 85 21.15 -8.38 -3.87
C SER A 85 20.59 -8.67 -2.48
N PHE A 86 19.47 -9.40 -2.41
CA PHE A 86 18.89 -9.83 -1.13
C PHE A 86 19.60 -11.08 -0.58
N PRO A 87 19.73 -11.20 0.77
CA PRO A 87 20.07 -12.47 1.41
C PRO A 87 19.10 -13.59 1.00
N SER A 88 19.59 -14.83 0.91
CA SER A 88 18.78 -15.99 0.49
C SER A 88 17.62 -16.31 1.44
N ASP A 89 17.69 -15.86 2.69
CA ASP A 89 16.67 -16.03 3.72
C ASP A 89 15.76 -14.79 3.87
N PHE A 90 15.92 -13.77 3.02
CA PHE A 90 15.19 -12.51 3.14
C PHE A 90 13.71 -12.62 2.75
N CYS A 91 13.41 -13.40 1.70
CA CYS A 91 12.06 -13.63 1.22
C CYS A 91 11.94 -14.99 0.54
N THR A 92 10.71 -15.47 0.43
CA THR A 92 10.38 -16.63 -0.39
C THR A 92 9.89 -16.14 -1.74
N THR A 93 10.64 -16.47 -2.81
CA THR A 93 10.22 -16.21 -4.18
C THR A 93 9.23 -17.28 -4.64
N VAL A 94 8.15 -16.86 -5.28
CA VAL A 94 7.13 -17.74 -5.85
C VAL A 94 7.12 -17.60 -7.38
N ALA A 95 6.69 -18.64 -8.09
CA ALA A 95 6.74 -18.68 -9.55
C ALA A 95 5.56 -17.97 -10.21
N SER A 96 4.43 -17.82 -9.50
CA SER A 96 3.24 -17.17 -10.03
C SER A 96 2.44 -16.42 -8.97
N LEU A 97 1.49 -15.59 -9.45
CA LEU A 97 0.57 -14.88 -8.57
C LEU A 97 -0.40 -15.82 -7.87
N GLU A 98 -0.84 -16.88 -8.55
CA GLU A 98 -1.73 -17.91 -7.97
C GLU A 98 -1.04 -18.62 -6.81
N GLU A 99 0.25 -18.92 -6.94
CA GLU A 99 1.06 -19.49 -5.85
C GLU A 99 1.15 -18.51 -4.68
N LEU A 100 1.42 -17.22 -4.95
CA LEU A 100 1.43 -16.17 -3.91
C LEU A 100 0.09 -16.11 -3.15
N ILE A 101 -1.02 -16.10 -3.88
CA ILE A 101 -2.36 -16.05 -3.30
C ILE A 101 -2.63 -17.29 -2.46
N SER A 102 -2.28 -18.49 -2.94
CA SER A 102 -2.53 -19.72 -2.16
C SER A 102 -1.65 -19.82 -0.91
N ASN A 103 -0.43 -19.26 -0.96
CA ASN A 103 0.47 -19.20 0.19
C ASN A 103 -0.02 -18.20 1.26
N VAL A 104 -0.52 -17.03 0.83
CA VAL A 104 -1.00 -16.00 1.78
C VAL A 104 -2.42 -16.29 2.27
N PHE A 105 -3.32 -16.73 1.39
CA PHE A 105 -4.73 -17.03 1.66
C PHE A 105 -5.06 -18.51 1.39
N PRO A 106 -4.48 -19.46 2.15
CA PRO A 106 -4.74 -20.88 1.94
C PRO A 106 -6.20 -21.23 2.23
N ASP A 107 -6.84 -21.92 1.29
CA ASP A 107 -8.21 -22.41 1.45
C ASP A 107 -9.22 -21.30 1.86
N ILE A 108 -9.13 -20.16 1.17
CA ILE A 108 -10.00 -19.02 1.44
C ILE A 108 -11.49 -19.36 1.34
N SER A 109 -11.85 -20.33 0.49
CA SER A 109 -13.23 -20.82 0.34
C SER A 109 -13.83 -21.40 1.62
N ASN A 110 -13.01 -21.89 2.54
CA ASN A 110 -13.46 -22.40 3.84
C ASN A 110 -13.20 -21.40 4.98
N ASN A 111 -12.28 -20.45 4.82
CA ASN A 111 -11.87 -19.52 5.87
C ASN A 111 -12.49 -18.11 5.77
N PHE A 112 -13.23 -17.81 4.71
CA PHE A 112 -13.77 -16.47 4.43
C PHE A 112 -14.71 -15.88 5.49
N GLU A 113 -15.28 -16.70 6.38
CA GLU A 113 -16.10 -16.22 7.50
C GLU A 113 -15.26 -15.88 8.75
N SER A 114 -14.01 -16.33 8.81
CA SER A 114 -13.14 -16.13 9.96
C SER A 114 -12.46 -14.76 9.92
N HIS A 115 -12.99 -13.82 10.69
CA HIS A 115 -12.44 -12.47 10.78
C HIS A 115 -10.96 -12.45 11.22
N GLN A 116 -10.62 -13.21 12.27
CA GLN A 116 -9.24 -13.27 12.77
C GLN A 116 -8.28 -13.78 11.70
N TRP A 117 -8.69 -14.81 10.96
CA TRP A 117 -7.86 -15.37 9.89
C TRP A 117 -7.63 -14.39 8.74
N LEU A 118 -8.64 -13.59 8.40
CA LEU A 118 -8.54 -12.55 7.37
C LEU A 118 -7.67 -11.37 7.81
N CYS A 119 -7.75 -10.96 9.08
CA CYS A 119 -7.00 -9.81 9.61
C CYS A 119 -5.48 -10.01 9.64
N ASP A 120 -5.01 -11.25 9.72
CA ASP A 120 -3.58 -11.57 9.80
C ASP A 120 -2.88 -11.63 8.43
N ARG A 121 -3.58 -11.26 7.34
CA ARG A 121 -3.16 -11.51 5.96
C ARG A 121 -3.33 -10.29 5.07
N ALA A 122 -2.34 -10.03 4.23
CA ALA A 122 -2.39 -8.98 3.21
C ALA A 122 -1.39 -9.29 2.09
N ILE A 123 -1.75 -8.91 0.86
CA ILE A 123 -0.83 -8.89 -0.30
C ILE A 123 -0.69 -7.43 -0.74
N PRO A 124 0.40 -6.74 -0.37
CA PRO A 124 0.66 -5.39 -0.86
C PRO A 124 1.20 -5.44 -2.30
N ALA A 125 0.80 -4.47 -3.12
CA ALA A 125 1.34 -4.27 -4.46
C ALA A 125 1.65 -2.77 -4.67
N PRO A 126 2.63 -2.43 -5.52
CA PRO A 126 3.04 -1.03 -5.73
C PRO A 126 2.04 -0.21 -6.56
N MET A 127 1.21 -0.85 -7.38
CA MET A 127 0.25 -0.19 -8.27
C MET A 127 -1.18 -0.61 -7.95
N ASN A 128 -2.12 0.35 -8.02
CA ASN A 128 -3.54 0.10 -7.78
C ASN A 128 -4.12 -0.93 -8.75
N ASP A 129 -3.73 -0.90 -10.04
CA ASP A 129 -4.18 -1.89 -11.03
C ASP A 129 -3.76 -3.31 -10.63
N SER A 130 -2.54 -3.47 -10.12
CA SER A 130 -2.07 -4.75 -9.60
C SER A 130 -2.88 -5.19 -8.38
N VAL A 131 -3.14 -4.28 -7.44
CA VAL A 131 -4.01 -4.54 -6.27
C VAL A 131 -5.41 -4.96 -6.71
N ASN A 132 -6.02 -4.26 -7.66
CA ASN A 132 -7.34 -4.57 -8.18
C ASN A 132 -7.39 -5.96 -8.82
N ASN A 133 -6.39 -6.29 -9.66
CA ASN A 133 -6.29 -7.61 -10.28
C ASN A 133 -6.19 -8.74 -9.22
N ILE A 134 -5.35 -8.55 -8.19
CA ILE A 134 -5.19 -9.50 -7.08
C ILE A 134 -6.52 -9.64 -6.32
N ASN A 135 -7.16 -8.54 -5.97
CA ASN A 135 -8.42 -8.53 -5.24
C ASN A 135 -9.53 -9.25 -6.03
N ILE A 136 -9.63 -9.04 -7.34
CA ILE A 136 -10.58 -9.74 -8.21
C ILE A 136 -10.30 -11.25 -8.22
N GLN A 137 -9.03 -11.67 -8.34
CA GLN A 137 -8.68 -13.10 -8.31
C GLN A 137 -9.06 -13.75 -6.97
N ILE A 138 -8.79 -13.09 -5.85
CA ILE A 138 -9.14 -13.59 -4.51
C ILE A 138 -10.68 -13.64 -4.35
N GLN A 139 -11.39 -12.59 -4.75
CA GLN A 139 -12.85 -12.54 -4.66
C GLN A 139 -13.51 -13.63 -5.53
N ASN A 140 -12.95 -13.96 -6.68
CA ASN A 140 -13.46 -15.05 -7.52
C ASN A 140 -13.41 -16.41 -6.82
N GLN A 141 -12.48 -16.62 -5.88
CA GLN A 141 -12.37 -17.85 -5.08
C GLN A 141 -13.36 -17.91 -3.92
N LEU A 142 -13.97 -16.79 -3.53
CA LEU A 142 -14.98 -16.78 -2.48
C LEU A 142 -16.26 -17.49 -2.94
N PRO A 143 -16.89 -18.31 -2.08
CA PRO A 143 -18.17 -18.93 -2.38
C PRO A 143 -19.29 -17.88 -2.41
N GLY A 144 -20.44 -18.28 -2.94
CA GLY A 144 -21.63 -17.44 -3.01
C GLY A 144 -21.72 -16.55 -4.24
N SER A 145 -22.90 -15.94 -4.41
CA SER A 145 -23.21 -15.08 -5.54
C SER A 145 -22.59 -13.70 -5.40
N ALA A 146 -22.07 -13.18 -6.51
CA ALA A 146 -21.61 -11.80 -6.58
C ALA A 146 -22.81 -10.83 -6.66
N SER A 147 -22.72 -9.74 -5.93
CA SER A 147 -23.60 -8.58 -6.04
C SER A 147 -22.84 -7.46 -6.73
N THR A 148 -23.47 -6.80 -7.70
CA THR A 148 -22.89 -5.66 -8.42
C THR A 148 -23.60 -4.38 -7.97
N TYR A 149 -22.81 -3.37 -7.61
CA TYR A 149 -23.26 -2.04 -7.24
C TYR A 149 -22.71 -1.06 -8.27
N GLU A 150 -23.59 -0.37 -8.96
CA GLU A 150 -23.23 0.63 -9.96
C GLU A 150 -23.47 2.02 -9.37
N SER A 151 -22.47 2.90 -9.50
CA SER A 151 -22.60 4.29 -9.11
C SER A 151 -23.52 5.06 -10.07
N ILE A 152 -24.02 6.20 -9.60
CA ILE A 152 -24.84 7.11 -10.38
C ILE A 152 -24.12 8.45 -10.40
N ASP A 153 -23.41 8.71 -11.48
CA ASP A 153 -22.61 9.91 -11.66
C ASP A 153 -23.36 10.95 -12.50
N THR A 154 -23.32 12.20 -12.05
CA THR A 154 -23.96 13.32 -12.74
C THR A 154 -23.09 14.55 -12.70
N VAL A 155 -23.10 15.34 -13.77
CA VAL A 155 -22.51 16.67 -13.77
C VAL A 155 -23.35 17.63 -12.93
N VAL A 156 -22.68 18.53 -12.20
CA VAL A 156 -23.36 19.57 -11.42
C VAL A 156 -23.96 20.64 -12.33
N ASP A 157 -23.26 20.96 -13.44
CA ASP A 157 -23.70 21.93 -14.44
C ASP A 157 -24.36 21.23 -15.62
N ILE A 158 -25.68 21.38 -15.73
CA ILE A 158 -26.51 20.74 -16.76
C ILE A 158 -26.13 21.24 -18.16
N GLU A 159 -25.63 22.48 -18.28
CA GLU A 159 -25.20 23.02 -19.58
C GLU A 159 -23.96 22.27 -20.12
N GLN A 160 -23.17 21.69 -19.23
CA GLN A 160 -21.99 20.88 -19.58
C GLN A 160 -22.29 19.39 -19.74
N ALA A 161 -23.53 18.94 -19.52
CA ALA A 161 -23.89 17.52 -19.62
C ALA A 161 -23.61 16.93 -21.01
N VAL A 162 -23.65 17.74 -22.06
CA VAL A 162 -23.33 17.32 -23.43
C VAL A 162 -21.82 17.07 -23.63
N LEU A 163 -20.98 17.69 -22.81
CA LEU A 163 -19.51 17.56 -22.89
C LEU A 163 -18.98 16.33 -22.16
N TYR A 164 -19.74 15.81 -21.19
CA TYR A 164 -19.35 14.69 -20.33
C TYR A 164 -20.36 13.55 -20.43
N PRO A 165 -20.21 12.67 -21.43
CA PRO A 165 -21.12 11.55 -21.61
C PRO A 165 -21.01 10.56 -20.43
N THR A 166 -22.05 9.77 -20.20
CA THR A 166 -22.11 8.81 -19.09
C THR A 166 -20.95 7.81 -19.15
N GLU A 167 -20.54 7.39 -20.34
CA GLU A 167 -19.40 6.49 -20.53
C GLU A 167 -18.08 7.11 -20.02
N PHE A 168 -17.93 8.43 -20.16
CA PHE A 168 -16.78 9.14 -19.61
C PHE A 168 -16.86 9.20 -18.08
N LEU A 169 -18.03 9.53 -17.52
CA LEU A 169 -18.22 9.56 -16.06
C LEU A 169 -17.94 8.20 -15.43
N ASN A 170 -18.49 7.13 -16.01
CA ASN A 170 -18.30 5.75 -15.55
C ASN A 170 -16.84 5.25 -15.69
N SER A 171 -16.00 5.95 -16.45
CA SER A 171 -14.57 5.63 -16.60
C SER A 171 -13.68 6.33 -15.55
N LEU A 172 -14.24 7.23 -14.74
CA LEU A 172 -13.47 7.97 -13.74
C LEU A 172 -13.13 7.07 -12.55
N GLU A 173 -11.87 7.11 -12.12
CA GLU A 173 -11.38 6.46 -10.91
C GLU A 173 -10.71 7.48 -9.98
N PRO A 174 -11.50 8.39 -9.36
CA PRO A 174 -10.91 9.40 -8.48
C PRO A 174 -10.31 8.77 -7.22
N PRO A 175 -9.15 9.27 -6.73
CA PRO A 175 -8.52 8.73 -5.53
C PRO A 175 -9.47 8.79 -4.31
N GLY A 176 -9.56 7.66 -3.60
CA GLY A 176 -10.39 7.55 -2.40
C GLY A 176 -11.89 7.30 -2.66
N MET A 177 -12.29 7.07 -3.92
CA MET A 177 -13.65 6.66 -4.27
C MET A 177 -13.65 5.23 -4.83
N PRO A 178 -14.74 4.46 -4.62
CA PRO A 178 -14.92 3.19 -5.29
C PRO A 178 -15.08 3.40 -6.81
N PRO A 179 -14.75 2.38 -7.63
CA PRO A 179 -14.98 2.45 -9.07
C PRO A 179 -16.48 2.48 -9.38
N HIS A 180 -16.83 2.93 -10.59
CA HIS A 180 -18.23 2.99 -11.04
C HIS A 180 -18.97 1.66 -10.83
N ARG A 181 -18.31 0.54 -11.11
CA ARG A 181 -18.84 -0.80 -10.94
C ARG A 181 -18.10 -1.53 -9.84
N LEU A 182 -18.74 -1.68 -8.68
CA LEU A 182 -18.22 -2.41 -7.53
C LEU A 182 -18.87 -3.79 -7.44
N VAL A 183 -18.06 -4.84 -7.57
CA VAL A 183 -18.51 -6.24 -7.44
C VAL A 183 -18.09 -6.77 -6.08
N LEU A 184 -19.02 -7.36 -5.32
CA LEU A 184 -18.77 -7.89 -3.98
C LEU A 184 -19.40 -9.27 -3.79
N LYS A 185 -18.76 -10.11 -2.99
CA LYS A 185 -19.34 -11.36 -2.47
C LYS A 185 -19.38 -11.33 -0.95
N VAL A 186 -20.31 -12.08 -0.35
CA VAL A 186 -20.33 -12.30 1.11
C VAL A 186 -18.98 -12.85 1.56
N GLY A 187 -18.41 -12.26 2.61
CA GLY A 187 -17.06 -12.58 3.10
C GLY A 187 -15.91 -11.77 2.51
N SER A 188 -16.17 -10.87 1.55
CA SER A 188 -15.12 -9.98 1.03
C SER A 188 -14.70 -8.97 2.12
N PRO A 189 -13.41 -8.89 2.50
CA PRO A 189 -12.91 -7.78 3.30
C PRO A 189 -13.01 -6.47 2.52
N ILE A 190 -13.51 -5.41 3.16
CA ILE A 190 -13.64 -4.09 2.56
C ILE A 190 -12.94 -3.04 3.43
N MET A 191 -12.44 -1.98 2.79
CA MET A 191 -11.92 -0.79 3.45
C MET A 191 -12.95 0.33 3.28
N LEU A 192 -13.21 1.09 4.36
CA LEU A 192 -14.12 2.23 4.39
C LEU A 192 -13.36 3.55 4.20
#